data_AF-A0A9D8EV82-F1
#
_entry.id   AF-A0A9D8EV82-F1
#
_cell.length_a   1.000
_cell.length_b   1.000
_cell.length_c   1.000
_cell.angle_alpha   90.00
_cell.angle_beta   90.00
_cell.angle_gamma   90.00
#
_symmetry.space_group_name_H-M   'P 1'
#
loop_
_entity.id
_entity.type
_entity.pdbx_description
1 polymer ?
#
loop_
_entity_poly.entity_id
_entity_poly.type
_entity_poly.pdbx_seq_one_letter_code
_entity_poly.pdbx_strand_id
1 'polypeptide(L)' 'LENVLLIPHLASATTETRTAMADLAVTNAIAVLNGQPPLTPVP' A
#
# COMPACT_ATOMS: atom_id res chain seq x y z
N LEU A 1 -9.07 -26.85 17.20
CA LEU A 1 -8.14 -25.87 17.79
C LEU A 1 -8.99 -24.83 18.50
N GLU A 2 -8.98 -24.83 19.82
CA GLU A 2 -9.86 -23.94 20.62
C GLU A 2 -9.22 -22.57 20.87
N ASN A 3 -7.91 -22.44 20.64
CA ASN A 3 -7.09 -21.27 20.94
C ASN A 3 -6.47 -20.64 19.68
N VAL A 4 -7.08 -20.83 18.51
CA VAL A 4 -6.57 -20.30 17.24
C VAL A 4 -7.54 -19.29 16.66
N LEU A 5 -7.01 -18.11 16.33
CA LEU A 5 -7.71 -17.06 15.60
C LEU A 5 -7.00 -16.81 14.28
N LEU A 6 -7.74 -17.01 13.18
CA LEU A 6 -7.30 -16.68 11.84
C LEU A 6 -7.91 -15.34 11.43
N ILE A 7 -7.09 -14.49 10.82
CA ILE A 7 -7.53 -13.21 10.26
C ILE A 7 -7.03 -13.10 8.82
N PRO A 8 -7.79 -12.47 7.91
CA PRO A 8 -7.46 -12.41 6.49
C PRO A 8 -6.40 -11.32 6.20
N HIS A 9 -5.16 -11.54 6.65
CA HIS A 9 -4.03 -10.60 6.46
C HIS A 9 -4.34 -9.14 6.90
N LEU A 10 -5.11 -8.98 7.98
CA LEU A 10 -5.67 -7.69 8.40
C LEU A 10 -4.65 -6.75 9.08
N ALA A 11 -3.45 -7.24 9.39
CA ALA A 11 -2.50 -6.52 10.24
C ALA A 11 -2.14 -5.10 9.73
N SER A 12 -2.09 -4.90 8.41
CA SER A 12 -1.79 -3.61 7.77
C SER A 12 -3.01 -2.71 7.58
N ALA A 13 -4.22 -3.15 7.94
CA ALA A 13 -5.47 -2.44 7.66
C ALA A 13 -5.78 -1.34 8.68
N THR A 14 -4.78 -0.58 9.13
CA THR A 14 -4.97 0.62 9.95
C THR A 14 -5.26 1.84 9.08
N THR A 15 -5.78 2.91 9.65
CA THR A 15 -5.98 4.17 8.93
C THR A 15 -4.65 4.75 8.48
N GLU A 16 -3.66 4.79 9.38
CA GLU A 16 -2.32 5.33 9.14
C GLU A 16 -1.63 4.60 7.99
N THR A 17 -1.64 3.26 8.01
CA THR A 17 -0.99 2.45 6.98
C THR A 17 -1.67 2.63 5.63
N ARG A 18 -3.01 2.64 5.59
CA ARG A 18 -3.75 2.86 4.33
C ARG A 18 -3.57 4.28 3.78
N THR A 19 -3.49 5.29 4.63
CA THR A 19 -3.19 6.67 4.20
C THR A 19 -1.81 6.73 3.55
N ALA A 20 -0.78 6.18 4.19
CA ALA A 20 0.56 6.14 3.61
C ALA A 20 0.62 5.37 2.28
N MET A 21 -0.13 4.26 2.17
CA MET A 21 -0.26 3.52 0.91
C MET A 21 -0.96 4.35 -0.18
N ALA A 22 -2.01 5.10 0.16
CA ALA A 22 -2.70 5.98 -0.78
C ALA A 22 -1.80 7.13 -1.26
N ASP A 23 -1.06 7.76 -0.35
CA ASP A 23 -0.10 8.82 -0.67
C ASP A 23 1.00 8.30 -1.60
N LEU A 24 1.54 7.11 -1.33
CA LEU A 24 2.52 6.46 -2.21
C LEU A 24 1.94 6.15 -3.60
N ALA A 25 0.69 5.67 -3.67
CA ALA A 25 0.03 5.38 -4.94
C ALA A 25 -0.16 6.65 -5.78
N VAL A 26 -0.65 7.73 -5.16
CA VAL A 26 -0.82 9.03 -5.83
C VAL A 26 0.53 9.59 -6.30
N THR A 27 1.56 9.50 -5.47
CA THR A 27 2.91 9.98 -5.81
C THR A 27 3.48 9.25 -7.02
N ASN A 28 3.35 7.92 -7.06
CA ASN A 28 3.74 7.13 -8.23
C ASN A 28 2.97 7.53 -9.49
N ALA A 29 1.65 7.72 -9.39
CA ALA A 29 0.81 8.12 -10.51
C ALA A 29 1.22 9.49 -11.07
N ILE A 30 1.47 10.48 -10.20
CA ILE A 30 1.94 11.81 -10.59
C ILE A 30 3.30 11.73 -11.30
N ALA A 31 4.24 10.93 -10.78
CA ALA A 31 5.56 10.78 -11.38
C ALA A 31 5.46 10.27 -12.83
N VAL A 32 4.68 9.21 -13.05
CA VAL A 32 4.47 8.62 -14.39
C VAL A 32 3.80 9.60 -15.33
N LEU A 33 2.76 10.31 -14.89
CA LEU A 33 2.06 11.31 -15.71
C LEU A 33 2.98 12.48 -16.09
N ASN A 34 4.00 12.78 -15.30
CA ASN A 34 5.02 13.78 -15.59
C ASN A 34 6.21 13.23 -16.40
N GLY A 35 6.12 12.00 -16.93
CA GLY A 35 7.18 11.37 -17.71
C GLY A 35 8.40 10.94 -16.89
N GLN A 36 8.27 10.88 -15.56
CA GLN A 36 9.29 10.36 -14.65
C GLN A 36 9.01 8.89 -14.31
N PRO A 37 10.03 8.10 -13.92
CA PRO A 37 9.79 6.75 -13.42
C PRO A 37 8.99 6.79 -12.10
N PRO A 38 8.15 5.77 -11.83
CA PRO A 38 7.52 5.62 -10.53
C PRO A 38 8.58 5.37 -9.44
N LEU A 39 8.30 5.76 -8.20
CA LEU A 39 9.17 5.54 -7.04
C LEU A 39 9.32 4.05 -6.70
N THR A 40 8.25 3.29 -6.91
CA THR A 40 8.22 1.84 -6.62
C THR A 40 7.79 1.08 -7.88
N PRO A 41 8.68 0.94 -8.88
CA PRO A 41 8.40 0.15 -10.07
C PRO A 41 8.27 -1.33 -9.70
N VAL A 42 7.34 -2.03 -10.35
CA VAL A 42 7.23 -3.49 -10.29
C VAL A 42 7.99 -4.05 -11.51
N PRO A 43 9.01 -4.91 -11.31
CA PRO A 43 9.77 -5.52 -12.40
C PRO A 43 8.96 -6.56 -13.19
#